data_AF-A0A357T9R6-F1
#
_entry.id   AF-A0A357T9R6-F1
#
_cell.length_a   1.000
_cell.length_b   1.000
_cell.length_c   1.000
_cell.angle_alpha   90.00
_cell.angle_beta   90.00
_cell.angle_gamma   90.00
#
_symmetry.space_group_name_H-M   'P 1'
#
loop_
_entity.id
_entity.type
_entity.pdbx_description
1 polymer ?
#
loop_
_entity_poly.entity_id
_entity_poly.type
_entity_poly.pdbx_seq_one_letter_code
_entity_poly.pdbx_strand_id
1 'polypeptide(L)'
;MDELKKLLLTAVGAAAISMEKVEDALKELMEKGSLTVKEGKELQEELRRRRKDAQASLVEKEDLLHMMNELSFADKREVDDLKERIASLEAKLKD
;
A
#
# COMPACT_ATOMS: atom_id res chain seq x y z
N MET A 1 -22.54 10.15 -8.51
CA MET A 1 -21.22 10.30 -9.17
C MET A 1 -20.11 9.71 -8.33
N ASP A 2 -19.98 10.09 -7.05
CA ASP A 2 -18.96 9.53 -6.15
C ASP A 2 -19.07 8.03 -5.91
N GLU A 3 -20.27 7.42 -5.88
CA GLU A 3 -20.37 5.96 -5.76
C GLU A 3 -19.78 5.23 -6.97
N LEU A 4 -20.01 5.72 -8.20
CA LEU A 4 -19.44 5.11 -9.40
C LEU A 4 -17.92 5.25 -9.43
N LYS A 5 -17.39 6.44 -9.03
CA LYS A 5 -15.93 6.64 -8.91
C LYS A 5 -15.33 5.65 -7.92
N LYS A 6 -15.93 5.53 -6.73
CA LYS A 6 -15.49 4.61 -5.67
C LYS A 6 -15.61 3.16 -6.11
N LEU A 7 -16.72 2.77 -6.72
CA LEU A 7 -16.95 1.41 -7.22
C LEU A 7 -15.87 1.02 -8.24
N LEU A 8 -15.58 1.91 -9.20
CA LEU A 8 -14.56 1.67 -10.22
C LEU A 8 -13.15 1.63 -9.61
N LEU A 9 -12.83 2.54 -8.69
CA LEU A 9 -11.57 2.54 -7.93
C LEU A 9 -11.38 1.24 -7.12
N THR A 10 -12.43 0.77 -6.43
CA THR A 10 -12.41 -0.48 -5.67
C THR A 10 -12.27 -1.68 -6.60
N ALA A 11 -12.94 -1.70 -7.75
CA ALA A 11 -12.80 -2.76 -8.74
C ALA A 11 -11.39 -2.82 -9.34
N VAL A 12 -10.81 -1.66 -9.68
CA VAL A 12 -9.45 -1.54 -10.21
C VAL A 12 -8.41 -1.97 -9.17
N GLY A 13 -8.63 -1.65 -7.90
CA GLY A 13 -7.79 -2.09 -6.79
C GLY A 13 -7.91 -3.59 -6.50
N ALA A 14 -9.13 -4.13 -6.47
CA ALA A 14 -9.39 -5.54 -6.16
C ALA A 14 -8.88 -6.51 -7.24
N ALA A 15 -8.86 -6.08 -8.51
CA ALA A 15 -8.37 -6.88 -9.64
C ALA A 15 -6.92 -6.57 -10.06
N ALA A 16 -6.20 -5.71 -9.32
CA ALA A 16 -4.82 -5.29 -9.63
C ALA A 16 -4.63 -4.86 -11.11
N ILE A 17 -5.46 -3.92 -11.57
CA ILE A 17 -5.46 -3.47 -12.99
C ILE A 17 -4.46 -2.33 -13.20
N SER A 18 -3.76 -2.32 -14.35
CA SER A 18 -2.80 -1.24 -14.72
C SER A 18 -3.49 0.07 -15.10
N MET A 19 -2.77 1.20 -15.01
CA MET A 19 -3.33 2.54 -15.30
C MET A 19 -3.84 2.65 -16.75
N GLU A 20 -3.14 2.05 -17.71
CA GLU A 20 -3.55 2.01 -19.12
C GLU A 20 -4.89 1.29 -19.30
N LYS A 21 -5.06 0.14 -18.65
CA LYS A 21 -6.32 -0.63 -18.72
C LYS A 21 -7.50 0.11 -18.11
N VAL A 22 -7.26 0.94 -17.09
CA VAL A 22 -8.29 1.82 -16.52
C VAL A 22 -8.68 2.91 -17.50
N GLU A 23 -7.71 3.53 -18.18
CA GLU A 23 -7.97 4.56 -19.18
C GLU A 23 -8.77 4.00 -20.38
N ASP A 24 -8.44 2.79 -20.82
CA ASP A 24 -9.18 2.11 -21.88
C ASP A 24 -10.62 1.80 -21.47
N ALA A 25 -10.83 1.28 -20.25
CA ALA A 25 -12.17 1.01 -19.72
C ALA A 25 -13.02 2.28 -19.61
N LEU A 26 -12.43 3.40 -19.18
CA LEU A 26 -13.13 4.69 -19.12
C LEU A 26 -13.49 5.21 -20.52
N LYS A 27 -12.61 5.05 -21.51
CA LYS A 27 -12.91 5.38 -22.91
C LYS A 27 -14.08 4.58 -23.44
N GLU A 28 -14.08 3.26 -23.22
CA GLU A 28 -15.16 2.39 -23.67
C GLU A 28 -16.52 2.78 -23.05
N LEU A 29 -16.53 3.17 -21.76
CA LEU A 29 -17.74 3.66 -21.09
C LEU A 29 -18.22 5.00 -21.66
N MET A 30 -17.29 5.87 -22.09
CA MET A 30 -17.62 7.14 -22.75
C MET A 30 -18.19 6.91 -24.15
N GLU A 31 -17.59 6.01 -24.93
CA GLU A 31 -18.05 5.65 -26.28
C GLU A 31 -19.44 5.00 -26.26
N LYS A 32 -19.73 4.19 -25.24
CA LYS A 32 -21.06 3.58 -25.01
C LYS A 32 -22.09 4.57 -24.47
N GLY A 33 -21.72 5.83 -24.22
CA GLY A 33 -22.61 6.85 -23.65
C GLY A 33 -23.05 6.57 -22.20
N SER A 34 -22.43 5.58 -21.54
CA SER A 34 -22.68 5.24 -20.13
C SER A 34 -21.99 6.21 -19.17
N LEU A 35 -21.03 6.98 -19.66
CA LEU A 35 -20.28 8.01 -18.95
C LEU A 35 -20.10 9.20 -19.88
N THR A 36 -20.27 10.44 -19.40
CA THR A 36 -19.98 11.59 -20.26
C THR A 36 -18.47 11.82 -20.41
N VAL A 37 -18.06 12.48 -21.49
CA VAL A 37 -16.64 12.79 -21.76
C VAL A 37 -16.01 13.61 -20.64
N LYS A 38 -16.78 14.53 -20.05
CA LYS A 38 -16.33 15.37 -18.93
C LYS A 38 -16.06 14.52 -17.69
N GLU A 39 -16.98 13.63 -17.36
CA GLU A 39 -16.88 12.78 -16.17
C GLU A 39 -15.75 11.76 -16.27
N GLY A 40 -15.54 11.18 -17.45
CA GLY A 40 -14.42 10.25 -17.68
C GLY A 40 -13.05 10.93 -17.51
N LYS A 41 -12.91 12.17 -18.00
CA LYS A 41 -11.69 12.96 -17.80
C LYS A 41 -11.45 13.32 -16.33
N GLU A 42 -12.48 13.78 -15.63
CA GLU A 42 -12.39 14.05 -14.18
C GLU A 42 -12.03 12.79 -13.39
N LEU A 43 -12.57 11.63 -13.76
CA LEU A 43 -12.24 10.37 -13.11
C LEU A 43 -10.77 9.99 -13.31
N GLN A 44 -10.28 10.14 -14.53
CA GLN A 44 -8.90 9.82 -14.90
C GLN A 44 -7.90 10.69 -14.14
N GLU A 45 -8.18 11.98 -13.98
CA GLU A 45 -7.34 12.89 -13.20
C GLU A 45 -7.33 12.53 -11.71
N GLU A 46 -8.50 12.25 -11.13
CA GLU A 46 -8.61 11.86 -9.72
C GLU A 46 -7.89 10.52 -9.45
N LEU A 47 -7.99 9.55 -10.37
CA LEU A 47 -7.25 8.29 -10.30
C LEU A 47 -5.73 8.50 -10.29
N ARG A 48 -5.21 9.37 -11.17
CA ARG A 48 -3.79 9.71 -11.22
C ARG A 48 -3.34 10.42 -9.96
N ARG A 49 -4.15 11.34 -9.43
CA ARG A 49 -3.87 12.07 -8.19
C ARG A 49 -3.81 11.12 -6.99
N ARG A 50 -4.85 10.29 -6.79
CA ARG A 50 -4.89 9.32 -5.69
C ARG A 50 -3.74 8.33 -5.73
N ARG A 51 -3.29 7.92 -6.92
CA ARG A 51 -2.12 7.04 -7.05
C ARG A 51 -0.85 7.74 -6.59
N LYS A 52 -0.65 9.01 -6.95
CA LYS A 52 0.49 9.80 -6.46
C LYS A 52 0.45 9.99 -4.95
N ASP A 53 -0.73 10.30 -4.40
CA ASP A 53 -0.92 10.45 -2.96
C ASP A 53 -0.66 9.12 -2.22
N ALA A 54 -1.16 8.01 -2.76
CA ALA A 54 -0.90 6.68 -2.23
C ALA A 54 0.60 6.36 -2.26
N GLN A 55 1.29 6.65 -3.36
CA GLN A 55 2.72 6.42 -3.51
C GLN A 55 3.54 7.31 -2.55
N ALA A 56 3.12 8.55 -2.31
CA ALA A 56 3.74 9.43 -1.31
C ALA A 56 3.47 8.99 0.14
N SER A 57 2.40 8.22 0.38
CA SER A 57 2.07 7.65 1.70
C SER A 57 2.69 6.26 1.95
N LEU A 58 3.28 5.64 0.92
CA LEU A 58 4.07 4.44 1.11
C LEU A 58 5.35 4.87 1.82
N VAL A 59 5.46 4.52 3.10
CA VAL A 59 6.71 4.63 3.84
C VAL A 59 7.75 3.84 3.06
N GLU A 60 8.75 4.53 2.51
CA GLU A 60 9.84 3.86 1.81
C GLU A 60 10.52 2.88 2.76
N LYS A 61 11.06 1.80 2.23
CA LYS A 61 11.65 0.75 3.07
C LYS A 61 12.79 1.31 3.93
N GLU A 62 13.52 2.29 3.40
CA GLU A 62 14.52 3.08 4.11
C GLU A 62 13.93 3.88 5.28
N ASP A 63 12.80 4.55 5.10
CA ASP A 63 12.12 5.32 6.16
C ASP A 63 11.62 4.41 7.28
N LEU A 64 11.13 3.23 6.91
CA LEU A 64 10.65 2.23 7.87
C LEU A 64 11.81 1.66 8.70
N LEU A 65 12.95 1.37 8.05
CA LEU A 65 14.18 0.96 8.74
C LEU A 65 14.73 2.07 9.64
N HIS A 66 14.67 3.33 9.21
CA HIS A 66 15.10 4.48 10.01
C HIS A 66 14.25 4.63 11.28
N MET A 67 12.92 4.58 11.15
CA MET A 67 12.02 4.61 12.31
C MET A 67 12.26 3.44 13.27
N MET A 68 12.51 2.23 12.75
CA MET A 68 12.81 1.06 13.59
C MET A 68 14.10 1.27 14.40
N ASN A 69 15.13 1.86 13.78
CA ASN A 69 16.38 2.19 14.46
C ASN A 69 16.20 3.32 15.48
N GLU A 70 15.47 4.39 15.15
CA GLU A 70 15.18 5.51 16.07
C GLU A 70 14.39 5.07 17.30
N LEU A 71 13.41 4.19 17.11
CA LEU A 71 12.61 3.62 18.19
C LEU A 71 13.33 2.49 18.94
N SER A 72 14.59 2.20 18.60
CA SER A 72 15.41 1.14 19.20
C SER A 72 14.69 -0.21 19.24
N PHE A 73 13.95 -0.54 18.18
CA PHE A 73 13.29 -1.83 18.06
C PHE A 73 14.34 -2.94 17.96
N ALA A 74 14.28 -3.91 18.87
CA ALA A 74 15.19 -5.05 18.82
C ALA A 74 14.95 -5.88 17.56
N ASP A 75 16.03 -6.20 16.85
CA ASP A 75 15.95 -7.08 15.69
C ASP A 75 15.72 -8.53 16.13
N LYS A 76 15.24 -9.38 15.20
CA LYS A 76 14.92 -10.77 15.53
C LYS A 76 16.15 -11.55 16.04
N ARG A 77 17.34 -11.23 15.54
CA ARG A 77 18.59 -11.88 15.94
C ARG A 77 18.96 -11.47 17.37
N GLU A 78 18.85 -10.18 17.70
CA GLU A 78 19.08 -9.66 19.04
C GLU A 78 18.15 -10.31 20.07
N VAL A 79 16.88 -10.52 19.70
CA VAL A 79 15.90 -11.23 20.54
C VAL A 79 16.28 -12.70 20.72
N ASP A 80 16.73 -13.37 19.66
CA ASP A 80 17.10 -14.79 19.73
C ASP A 80 18.41 -15.00 20.51
N ASP A 81 19.41 -14.13 20.33
CA ASP A 81 20.65 -14.11 21.12
C ASP A 81 20.34 -13.90 22.62
N LEU A 82 19.41 -12.99 22.95
CA LEU A 82 18.98 -12.77 24.33
C LEU A 82 18.31 -14.02 24.92
N LYS A 83 17.48 -14.72 24.16
CA LYS A 83 16.87 -15.98 24.62
C LYS A 83 17.92 -17.05 24.90
N GLU A 84 18.91 -17.22 24.03
CA GLU A 84 19.98 -18.20 24.26
C GLU A 84 20.80 -17.87 25.51
N ARG A 85 21.14 -16.59 25.70
CA ARG A 85 21.85 -16.13 26.90
C ARG A 85 21.03 -16.36 28.17
N ILE A 86 19.73 -16.07 28.13
CA ILE A 86 18.81 -16.33 29.25
C ILE A 86 18.77 -17.84 29.55
N ALA A 87 18.59 -18.69 28.53
CA ALA A 87 18.56 -20.14 28.71
C ALA A 87 19.88 -20.68 29.33
N SER A 88 21.03 -20.16 28.91
CA SER A 88 22.33 -20.53 29.50
C SER A 88 22.46 -20.10 30.96
N LEU A 89 21.95 -18.91 31.32
CA LEU A 89 21.96 -18.43 32.70
C LEU A 89 20.99 -19.22 33.59
N GLU A 90 19.80 -19.52 33.09
CA GLU A 90 18.80 -20.34 33.78
C GLU A 90 19.31 -21.76 34.04
N ALA A 91 20.05 -22.35 33.09
CA ALA A 91 20.69 -23.65 33.28
C ALA A 91 21.73 -23.61 34.41
N LYS A 92 22.57 -22.56 34.47
CA LYS A 92 23.58 -22.38 35.51
C LYS A 92 23.02 -22.08 36.90
N LEU A 93 21.78 -21.60 36.99
CA LEU A 93 21.10 -21.33 38.26
C LEU A 93 20.36 -22.56 38.82
N LYS A 94 20.21 -23.62 38.01
CA LYS A 94 19.58 -24.89 38.40
C LYS A 94 20.56 -25.93 38.93
N ASP A 95 21.87 -25.69 38.76
CA ASP A 95 22.97 -26.42 39.41
C ASP A 95 23.38 -25.72 40.71
#